data_AF-A0A7Y7BAI0-F1
#
_entry.id   AF-A0A7Y7BAI0-F1
#
_cell.length_a   1.000
_cell.length_b   1.000
_cell.length_c   1.000
_cell.angle_alpha   90.00
_cell.angle_beta   90.00
_cell.angle_gamma   90.00
#
_symmetry.space_group_name_H-M   'P 1'
#
loop_
_entity.id
_entity.type
_entity.pdbx_description
1 polymer ?
#
loop_
_entity_poly.entity_id
_entity_poly.type
_entity_poly.pdbx_seq_one_letter_code
_entity_poly.pdbx_strand_id
1 'polypeptide(L)'
;MRTSTTRWLSQAAMDPGAAVRLWESGRTAPLLVGRRWELVRTDFTLGTAAVSRLRERSCHIGPYLMGGVERMIWWLLPLGTAKPLAAVPGAAVHPRGAEIFVPPPGRYLGDRVWVLPDQAGDRWNTLTSADDLHTALHAPDPLRQIPSN
;
A
#
# COMPACT_ATOMS: atom_id res chain seq x y z
N MET A 1 17.59 15.56 0.55
CA MET A 1 16.81 16.27 -0.50
C MET A 1 15.36 15.83 -0.38
N ARG A 2 14.41 16.76 -0.16
CA ARG A 2 13.00 16.42 0.05
C ARG A 2 12.32 16.16 -1.29
N THR A 3 11.86 14.94 -1.52
CA THR A 3 11.22 14.55 -2.79
C THR A 3 9.74 14.92 -2.80
N SER A 4 9.14 15.02 -3.99
CA SER A 4 7.69 15.19 -4.17
C SER A 4 6.90 14.09 -3.44
N THR A 5 7.40 12.84 -3.48
CA THR A 5 6.84 11.69 -2.76
C THR A 5 6.86 11.87 -1.25
N THR A 6 7.98 12.36 -0.69
CA THR A 6 8.10 12.65 0.73
C THR A 6 7.07 13.69 1.16
N ARG A 7 6.94 14.78 0.38
CA ARG A 7 5.98 15.84 0.66
C ARG A 7 4.54 15.32 0.60
N TRP A 8 4.21 14.47 -0.37
CA TRP A 8 2.86 13.92 -0.53
C TRP A 8 2.50 12.94 0.59
N LEU A 9 3.37 11.98 0.92
CA LEU A 9 3.11 11.02 2.00
C LEU A 9 2.97 11.70 3.36
N SER A 10 3.81 12.71 3.66
CA SER A 10 3.72 13.40 4.94
C SER A 10 2.41 14.14 5.16
N GLN A 11 1.66 14.47 4.10
CA GLN A 11 0.33 15.08 4.23
C GLN A 11 -0.72 14.15 4.86
N ALA A 12 -0.43 12.84 4.96
CA ALA A 12 -1.26 11.90 5.70
C ALA A 12 -0.97 11.92 7.22
N ALA A 13 0.14 12.52 7.67
CA ALA A 13 0.43 12.68 9.08
C ALA A 13 -0.46 13.76 9.72
N MET A 14 -0.58 13.71 11.05
CA MET A 14 -1.20 14.78 11.82
C MET A 14 -0.40 16.09 11.70
N ASP A 15 0.92 16.00 11.90
CA ASP A 15 1.89 17.07 11.63
C ASP A 15 2.86 16.59 10.53
N PRO A 16 2.69 17.05 9.27
CA PRO A 16 3.58 16.71 8.17
C PRO A 16 5.04 17.11 8.40
N GLY A 17 5.30 18.19 9.14
CA GLY A 17 6.64 18.64 9.46
C GLY A 17 7.34 17.71 10.45
N ALA A 18 6.61 17.27 11.48
CA ALA A 18 7.13 16.28 12.43
C ALA A 18 7.45 14.93 11.77
N ALA A 19 6.57 14.46 10.88
CA ALA A 19 6.81 13.22 10.14
C ALA A 19 8.09 13.29 9.29
N VAL A 20 8.31 14.42 8.60
CA VAL A 20 9.54 14.64 7.82
C VAL A 20 10.78 14.68 8.72
N ARG A 21 10.72 15.37 9.87
CA ARG A 21 11.85 15.39 10.83
C ARG A 21 12.19 13.99 11.36
N LEU A 22 11.18 13.16 11.65
CA LEU A 22 11.41 11.77 12.06
C LEU A 22 12.13 10.97 10.97
N TRP A 23 11.65 11.07 9.73
CA TRP A 23 12.29 10.44 8.58
C TRP A 23 13.73 10.91 8.33
N GLU A 24 14.00 12.21 8.45
CA GLU A 24 15.34 12.79 8.34
C GLU A 24 16.26 12.29 9.46
N SER A 25 15.73 12.05 10.66
CA SER A 25 16.48 11.43 11.76
C SER A 25 16.65 9.90 11.64
N GLY A 26 16.23 9.30 10.52
CA GLY A 26 16.37 7.86 10.30
C GLY A 26 15.38 7.00 11.08
N ARG A 27 14.21 7.57 11.45
CA ARG A 27 13.13 6.90 12.17
C ARG A 27 11.91 6.73 11.27
N THR A 28 11.03 5.80 11.62
CA THR A 28 9.68 5.73 11.02
C THR A 28 8.82 6.89 11.54
N ALA A 29 7.79 7.25 10.79
CA ALA A 29 6.83 8.28 11.17
C ALA A 29 5.40 7.73 11.14
N PRO A 30 4.52 8.16 12.06
CA PRO A 30 3.11 7.80 12.03
C PRO A 30 2.37 8.59 10.93
N LEU A 31 1.62 7.87 10.09
CA LEU A 31 0.63 8.42 9.16
C LEU A 31 -0.78 7.99 9.59
N LEU A 32 -1.78 8.83 9.32
CA LEU A 32 -3.18 8.56 9.69
C LEU A 32 -3.97 7.99 8.50
N VAL A 33 -4.57 6.83 8.72
CA VAL A 33 -5.52 6.21 7.79
C VAL A 33 -6.77 7.08 7.65
N GLY A 34 -7.24 7.26 6.42
CA GLY A 34 -8.45 8.02 6.09
C GLY A 34 -8.26 9.54 6.00
N ARG A 35 -7.02 10.05 6.09
CA ARG A 35 -6.73 11.48 5.88
C ARG A 35 -6.48 11.82 4.41
N ARG A 36 -5.71 10.98 3.71
CA ARG A 36 -5.41 11.12 2.27
C ARG A 36 -5.80 9.90 1.46
N TRP A 37 -5.87 8.75 2.10
CA TRP A 37 -6.14 7.44 1.51
C TRP A 37 -6.74 6.54 2.58
N GLU A 38 -7.51 5.54 2.15
CA GLU A 38 -7.84 4.38 2.95
C GLU A 38 -6.73 3.33 2.85
N LEU A 39 -6.74 2.37 3.77
CA LEU A 39 -5.68 1.40 3.89
C LEU A 39 -6.25 -0.01 4.02
N VAL A 40 -5.80 -0.90 3.15
CA VAL A 40 -6.11 -2.33 3.22
C VAL A 40 -4.83 -3.09 3.41
N ARG A 41 -4.80 -3.95 4.43
CA ARG A 41 -3.72 -4.89 4.66
C ARG A 41 -4.08 -6.23 4.03
N THR A 42 -3.16 -6.85 3.31
CA THR A 42 -3.25 -8.24 2.84
C THR A 42 -2.06 -9.03 3.34
N ASP A 43 -2.19 -10.35 3.44
CA ASP A 43 -1.01 -11.21 3.59
C ASP A 43 -0.08 -11.10 2.38
N PHE A 44 1.20 -11.43 2.57
CA PHE A 44 2.22 -11.28 1.54
C PHE A 44 1.92 -12.08 0.28
N THR A 45 1.48 -13.33 0.41
CA THR A 45 1.26 -14.23 -0.73
C THR A 45 0.08 -13.75 -1.58
N LEU A 46 -1.03 -13.40 -0.93
CA LEU A 46 -2.19 -12.82 -1.59
C LEU A 46 -1.84 -11.48 -2.24
N GLY A 47 -1.11 -10.62 -1.52
CA GLY A 47 -0.70 -9.31 -2.01
C GLY A 47 0.24 -9.38 -3.22
N THR A 48 1.23 -10.27 -3.23
CA THR A 48 2.12 -10.45 -4.39
C THR A 48 1.38 -11.03 -5.58
N ALA A 49 0.47 -11.99 -5.37
CA ALA A 49 -0.39 -12.50 -6.43
C ALA A 49 -1.28 -11.39 -7.02
N ALA A 50 -1.82 -10.49 -6.19
CA ALA A 50 -2.57 -9.34 -6.66
C ALA A 50 -1.70 -8.37 -7.48
N VAL A 51 -0.45 -8.11 -7.08
CA VAL A 51 0.50 -7.31 -7.88
C VAL A 51 0.69 -7.92 -9.28
N SER A 52 0.94 -9.22 -9.38
CA SER A 52 1.13 -9.89 -10.67
C SER A 52 -0.09 -9.74 -11.57
N ARG A 53 -1.29 -9.95 -11.03
CA ARG A 53 -2.54 -9.84 -11.79
C ARG A 53 -2.87 -8.41 -12.20
N LEU A 54 -2.60 -7.42 -11.35
CA LEU A 54 -2.74 -6.02 -11.72
C LEU A 54 -1.81 -5.68 -12.89
N ARG A 55 -0.56 -6.19 -12.89
CA ARG A 55 0.38 -6.01 -14.00
C ARG A 55 -0.10 -6.69 -15.29
N GLU A 56 -0.54 -7.95 -15.21
CA GLU A 56 -1.06 -8.71 -16.35
C GLU A 56 -2.25 -8.00 -17.02
N ARG A 57 -3.10 -7.36 -16.23
CA ARG A 57 -4.27 -6.58 -16.70
C ARG A 57 -3.93 -5.15 -17.12
N SER A 58 -2.66 -4.75 -17.05
CA SER A 58 -2.22 -3.36 -17.28
C SER A 58 -2.93 -2.35 -16.37
N CYS A 59 -3.36 -2.77 -15.19
CA CYS A 59 -3.94 -1.88 -14.16
C CYS A 59 -2.84 -1.04 -13.53
N HIS A 60 -3.19 0.18 -13.11
CA HIS A 60 -2.27 1.04 -12.37
C HIS A 60 -2.04 0.51 -10.95
N ILE A 61 -0.78 0.41 -10.54
CA ILE A 61 -0.37 0.05 -9.18
C ILE A 61 0.20 1.30 -8.52
N GLY A 62 -0.53 1.84 -7.55
CA GLY A 62 -0.10 3.00 -6.78
C GLY A 62 0.96 2.66 -5.74
N PRO A 63 1.42 3.66 -4.96
CA PRO A 63 2.31 3.44 -3.83
C PRO A 63 1.68 2.46 -2.83
N TYR A 64 2.45 1.45 -2.43
CA TYR A 64 2.06 0.51 -1.38
C TYR A 64 3.22 0.24 -0.44
N LEU A 65 2.91 -0.23 0.76
CA LEU A 65 3.92 -0.56 1.77
C LEU A 65 4.08 -2.08 1.84
N MET A 66 5.30 -2.55 1.96
CA MET A 66 5.64 -3.95 2.15
C MET A 66 6.35 -4.14 3.47
N GLY A 67 5.94 -5.15 4.24
CA GLY A 67 6.49 -5.50 5.54
C GLY A 67 7.15 -6.87 5.45
N GLY A 68 8.48 -6.91 5.53
CA GLY A 68 9.26 -8.13 5.30
C GLY A 68 9.04 -9.17 6.40
N VAL A 69 9.21 -8.75 7.66
CA VAL A 69 9.10 -9.63 8.84
C VAL A 69 7.66 -10.05 9.09
N GLU A 70 6.73 -9.11 9.07
CA GLU A 70 5.31 -9.38 9.31
C GLU A 70 4.60 -10.06 8.13
N ARG A 71 5.26 -10.14 6.96
CA ARG A 71 4.74 -10.75 5.73
C ARG A 71 3.36 -10.19 5.37
N MET A 72 3.28 -8.87 5.28
CA MET A 72 2.06 -8.15 4.92
C MET A 72 2.35 -7.09 3.86
N ILE A 73 1.31 -6.75 3.10
CA ILE A 73 1.30 -5.63 2.16
C ILE A 73 0.16 -4.69 2.57
N TRP A 74 0.42 -3.37 2.57
CA TRP A 74 -0.61 -2.35 2.77
C TRP A 74 -0.80 -1.53 1.51
N TRP A 75 -2.03 -1.56 1.02
CA TRP A 75 -2.50 -0.89 -0.16
C TRP A 75 -3.12 0.45 0.22
N LEU A 76 -2.67 1.52 -0.44
CA LEU A 76 -3.27 2.84 -0.30
C LEU A 76 -4.36 2.97 -1.37
N LEU A 77 -5.59 3.20 -0.92
CA LEU A 77 -6.77 3.29 -1.79
C LEU A 77 -7.41 4.69 -1.73
N PRO A 78 -8.11 5.14 -2.78
CA PRO A 78 -8.94 6.34 -2.70
C PRO A 78 -9.91 6.30 -1.52
N LEU A 79 -10.18 7.45 -0.92
CA LEU A 79 -11.09 7.54 0.23
C LEU A 79 -12.50 7.04 -0.13
N GLY A 80 -13.12 6.27 0.77
CA GLY A 80 -14.48 5.74 0.62
C GLY A 80 -14.60 4.53 -0.30
N THR A 81 -13.50 3.91 -0.71
CA THR A 81 -13.51 2.81 -1.69
C THR A 81 -13.09 1.46 -1.09
N ALA A 82 -12.57 1.41 0.14
CA ALA A 82 -12.07 0.18 0.76
C ALA A 82 -13.16 -0.77 1.28
N LYS A 83 -14.42 -0.32 1.42
CA LYS A 83 -15.49 -1.12 2.03
C LYS A 83 -15.68 -2.52 1.41
N PRO A 84 -15.69 -2.71 0.08
CA PRO A 84 -15.85 -4.04 -0.52
C PRO A 84 -14.73 -5.01 -0.13
N LEU A 85 -13.51 -4.49 0.10
CA LEU A 85 -12.33 -5.29 0.42
C LEU A 85 -12.42 -5.95 1.80
N ALA A 86 -13.31 -5.49 2.68
CA ALA A 86 -13.55 -6.14 3.97
C ALA A 86 -14.14 -7.55 3.84
N ALA A 87 -14.77 -7.88 2.71
CA ALA A 87 -15.32 -9.20 2.44
C ALA A 87 -14.30 -10.17 1.81
N VAL A 88 -13.12 -9.69 1.41
CA VAL A 88 -12.08 -10.49 0.77
C VAL A 88 -11.33 -11.29 1.84
N PRO A 89 -11.30 -12.64 1.76
CA PRO A 89 -10.50 -13.46 2.68
C PRO A 89 -9.01 -13.09 2.60
N GLY A 90 -8.38 -12.88 3.76
CA GLY A 90 -6.97 -12.47 3.83
C GLY A 90 -6.72 -10.96 3.67
N ALA A 91 -7.78 -10.16 3.44
CA ALA A 91 -7.71 -8.70 3.49
C ALA A 91 -8.31 -8.14 4.78
N ALA A 92 -7.75 -7.02 5.26
CA ALA A 92 -8.26 -6.30 6.42
C ALA A 92 -8.23 -4.79 6.15
N VAL A 93 -9.39 -4.15 6.19
CA VAL A 93 -9.52 -2.69 6.09
C VAL A 93 -9.15 -2.06 7.42
N HIS A 94 -8.22 -1.11 7.42
CA HIS A 94 -7.88 -0.35 8.63
C HIS A 94 -8.92 0.75 8.88
N PRO A 95 -9.34 0.97 10.14
CA PRO A 95 -10.30 2.02 10.44
C PRO A 95 -9.69 3.40 10.26
N ARG A 96 -10.53 4.37 9.91
CA ARG A 96 -10.15 5.79 9.84
C ARG A 96 -9.60 6.25 11.20
N GLY A 97 -8.52 7.00 11.17
CA GLY A 97 -7.82 7.50 12.36
C GLY A 97 -6.79 6.52 12.94
N ALA A 98 -6.74 5.28 12.46
CA ALA A 98 -5.64 4.38 12.81
C ALA A 98 -4.29 4.95 12.35
N GLU A 99 -3.26 4.72 13.16
CA GLU A 99 -1.89 5.07 12.81
C GLU A 99 -1.19 3.89 12.12
N ILE A 100 -0.37 4.21 11.12
CA ILE A 100 0.62 3.29 10.57
C ILE A 100 1.99 3.94 10.58
N PHE A 101 2.96 3.26 11.18
CA PHE A 101 4.36 3.69 11.19
C PHE A 101 5.04 3.25 9.90
N VAL A 102 5.56 4.22 9.14
CA VAL A 102 6.13 3.98 7.82
C VAL A 102 7.55 4.55 7.72
N PRO A 103 8.42 3.92 6.91
CA PRO A 103 9.75 4.45 6.64
C PRO A 103 9.67 5.69 5.73
N PRO A 104 10.76 6.46 5.62
CA PRO A 104 10.90 7.42 4.53
C PRO A 104 10.82 6.72 3.16
N PRO A 105 10.32 7.40 2.12
CA PRO A 105 10.30 6.86 0.76
C PRO A 105 11.69 6.47 0.28
N GLY A 106 11.81 5.32 -0.41
CA GLY A 106 13.08 4.84 -0.95
C GLY A 106 14.04 4.22 0.07
N ARG A 107 13.62 3.98 1.32
CA ARG A 107 14.43 3.31 2.34
C ARG A 107 13.68 2.14 2.98
N TYR A 108 14.40 1.06 3.23
CA TYR A 108 13.96 -0.01 4.12
C TYR A 108 14.28 0.39 5.57
N LEU A 109 13.28 0.46 6.43
CA LEU A 109 13.42 0.84 7.84
C LEU A 109 12.22 0.35 8.65
N GLY A 110 12.47 -0.18 9.86
CA GLY A 110 11.42 -0.73 10.72
C GLY A 110 10.68 -1.90 10.06
N ASP A 111 11.45 -2.77 9.38
CA ASP A 111 11.00 -3.93 8.62
C ASP A 111 10.02 -3.66 7.48
N ARG A 112 9.96 -2.40 7.05
CA ARG A 112 9.04 -1.91 6.04
C ARG A 112 9.78 -1.16 4.95
N VAL A 113 9.22 -1.18 3.75
CA VAL A 113 9.68 -0.39 2.61
C VAL A 113 8.49 0.04 1.76
N TRP A 114 8.56 1.26 1.24
CA TRP A 114 7.64 1.72 0.21
C TRP A 114 8.01 1.12 -1.14
N VAL A 115 7.06 0.47 -1.79
CA VAL A 115 7.13 0.20 -3.22
C VAL A 115 6.41 1.34 -3.92
N LEU A 116 7.17 2.09 -4.71
CA LEU A 116 6.68 3.25 -5.43
C LEU A 116 6.53 2.88 -6.90
N PRO A 117 5.50 3.40 -7.59
CA PRO A 117 5.41 3.29 -9.04
C PRO A 117 6.65 3.91 -9.71
N ASP A 118 6.96 3.43 -10.91
CA ASP A 118 8.07 3.96 -11.71
C ASP A 118 7.94 5.47 -11.84
N GLN A 119 9.04 6.17 -11.56
CA GLN A 119 9.08 7.63 -11.50
C GLN A 119 9.00 8.29 -12.90
N ALA A 120 8.87 7.51 -13.96
CA ALA A 120 8.91 7.96 -15.36
C ALA A 120 7.62 8.66 -15.84
N GLY A 121 6.70 9.07 -14.94
CA GLY A 121 5.49 9.81 -15.31
C GLY A 121 4.75 10.49 -14.16
N ASP A 122 3.69 11.25 -14.50
CA ASP A 122 2.88 12.08 -13.58
C ASP A 122 1.99 11.30 -12.59
N ARG A 123 2.06 9.96 -12.58
CA ARG A 123 1.14 9.10 -11.81
C ARG A 123 1.75 8.55 -10.52
N TRP A 124 2.88 9.09 -10.08
CA TRP A 124 3.60 8.59 -8.90
C TRP A 124 2.81 8.69 -7.58
N ASN A 125 1.82 9.58 -7.52
CA ASN A 125 0.90 9.78 -6.40
C ASN A 125 -0.50 9.20 -6.66
N THR A 126 -0.72 8.54 -7.80
CA THR A 126 -2.00 7.91 -8.12
C THR A 126 -2.13 6.62 -7.32
N LEU A 127 -3.24 6.48 -6.60
CA LEU A 127 -3.53 5.33 -5.75
C LEU A 127 -4.02 4.13 -6.56
N THR A 128 -3.90 2.92 -6.01
CA THR A 128 -4.47 1.72 -6.63
C THR A 128 -6.00 1.80 -6.57
N SER A 129 -6.68 1.50 -7.68
CA SER A 129 -8.14 1.40 -7.69
C SER A 129 -8.60 0.27 -6.78
N ALA A 130 -9.60 0.53 -5.93
CA ALA A 130 -10.16 -0.49 -5.05
C ALA A 130 -10.86 -1.60 -5.83
N ASP A 131 -11.52 -1.28 -6.95
CA ASP A 131 -12.19 -2.25 -7.80
C ASP A 131 -11.17 -3.17 -8.48
N ASP A 132 -10.10 -2.59 -9.05
CA ASP A 132 -9.03 -3.37 -9.67
C ASP A 132 -8.35 -4.29 -8.64
N LEU A 133 -8.06 -3.76 -7.45
CA LEU A 133 -7.48 -4.54 -6.36
C LEU A 133 -8.43 -5.65 -5.91
N HIS A 134 -9.71 -5.35 -5.72
CA HIS A 134 -10.72 -6.33 -5.34
C HIS A 134 -10.80 -7.47 -6.38
N THR A 135 -10.85 -7.15 -7.67
CA THR A 135 -10.79 -8.15 -8.74
C THR A 135 -9.49 -8.96 -8.72
N ALA A 136 -8.34 -8.32 -8.50
CA ALA A 136 -7.05 -9.01 -8.45
C ALA A 136 -6.91 -9.95 -7.23
N LEU A 137 -7.55 -9.62 -6.11
CA LEU A 137 -7.57 -10.44 -4.90
C LEU A 137 -8.55 -11.61 -4.99
N HIS A 138 -9.66 -11.46 -5.72
CA HIS A 138 -10.67 -12.50 -5.90
C HIS A 138 -10.35 -13.52 -6.99
N ALA A 139 -9.42 -13.21 -7.89
CA ALA A 139 -9.04 -14.13 -8.95
C ALA A 139 -8.51 -15.44 -8.34
N PRO A 140 -8.94 -16.61 -8.82
CA PRO A 140 -8.45 -17.89 -8.34
C PRO A 140 -6.92 -17.96 -8.46
N ASP A 141 -6.30 -18.63 -7.50
CA ASP A 141 -4.86 -18.92 -7.54
C ASP A 141 -4.56 -19.80 -8.77
N PRO A 142 -3.76 -19.32 -9.75
CA PRO A 142 -3.40 -20.13 -10.91
C PRO A 142 -2.65 -21.41 -10.51
N LEU A 143 -2.00 -21.45 -9.32
CA LEU A 143 -1.32 -22.65 -8.82
C LEU A 143 -2.28 -23.70 -8.20
N ARG A 144 -3.56 -23.36 -8.01
CA ARG A 144 -4.56 -24.27 -7.44
C ARG A 144 -5.32 -25.09 -8.51
N GLN A 145 -5.00 -24.90 -9.79
CA GLN A 145 -5.64 -25.60 -10.92
C GLN A 145 -4.80 -26.76 -11.49
N ILE A 146 -4.09 -27.54 -10.66
CA ILE A 146 -3.60 -28.84 -11.11
C ILE A 146 -4.72 -29.87 -10.87
N PRO A 147 -5.41 -30.38 -11.90
CA PRO A 147 -6.37 -31.46 -11.71
C PRO A 147 -5.61 -32.69 -11.21
N SER A 148 -6.07 -33.28 -10.11
CA SER A 148 -5.69 -34.63 -9.72
C SER A 148 -6.19 -35.58 -10.81
N ASN A 149 -5.27 -36.18 -11.56
CA ASN A 149 -5.53 -37.33 -12.43
C ASN A 149 -5.29 -38.61 -11.64
#